data_AF-A0A2S6RCA3-F1
#
_entry.id   AF-A0A2S6RCA3-F1
#
_cell.length_a   1.000
_cell.length_b   1.000
_cell.length_c   1.000
_cell.angle_alpha   90.00
_cell.angle_beta   90.00
_cell.angle_gamma   90.00
#
_symmetry.space_group_name_H-M   'P 1'
#
loop_
_entity.id
_entity.type
_entity.pdbx_description
1 polymer ?
#
loop_
_entity_poly.entity_id
_entity_poly.type
_entity_poly.pdbx_seq_one_letter_code
_entity_poly.pdbx_strand_id
1 'polypeptide(L)'
;MFGHLSKQILNILLVLLLFFNLENLFSKDGPTLLQNKTKKKEKLREEELVTKDIKINELMINKFINIDLVKSIFPEATNYGEVDKNSLAVPIYKNDEEIGYLFETFDVTRGLGYSRRPFHLAVGLDKNGILRNVKLLKHVEPIAILGRTDQDFIEYLKQYKDIDLKSGISLTLELTGADIDGDSVAMRETAGDIDTLTQIDGISRTTTSSLLFMDAIMRGARKIARQKNILLDENDLGNFVDLELYKPQTWNSLIEDKSLEKLSIKVLEAQDKFDEIKSNAPRSLRFVKSDSEFTNIYFTAMSPAGIGINILGRRWFDQYISAGRNVDDQVFYIAFEGDLWRKLENRISNVIQKKNIIIKQNNKEIYITEDLFKELPFNHAKKGPNIVSQGLLYFSSKYRLNPHQPFEIIYKLNNDDGQTITFSLNYSLPKKYYLKSFDKKIIKNSNNISLLDIFIKNKLAAISSIITILVVSVIFLFSQTFSKNKNLFSVIRVLILAWVSIFIGFYLGGQISIIHLVNLIKSIFLGVGSLITFFIEPIIFLFGITTIISLFF
;
A
#
# COMPACT_ATOMS: atom_id res chain seq x y z
N MET A 1 14.13 58.06 67.94
CA MET A 1 14.08 56.86 67.07
C MET A 1 12.66 56.30 66.91
N PHE A 2 11.60 57.13 66.93
CA PHE A 2 10.20 56.68 66.77
C PHE A 2 9.46 57.30 65.55
N GLY A 3 10.07 58.27 64.85
CA GLY A 3 9.47 58.90 63.67
C GLY A 3 9.74 58.17 62.35
N HIS A 4 10.71 57.25 62.30
CA HIS A 4 11.09 56.57 61.06
C HIS A 4 10.36 55.24 60.83
N LEU A 5 9.87 54.58 61.89
CA LEU A 5 9.11 53.33 61.77
C LEU A 5 7.69 53.55 61.23
N SER A 6 7.03 54.67 61.53
CA SER A 6 5.65 54.90 61.09
C SER A 6 5.54 55.08 59.56
N LYS A 7 6.54 55.72 58.93
CA LYS A 7 6.57 55.90 57.47
C LYS A 7 6.81 54.60 56.70
N GLN A 8 7.63 53.70 57.23
CA GLN A 8 7.85 52.38 56.61
C GLN A 8 6.62 51.49 56.73
N ILE A 9 5.96 51.48 57.88
CA ILE A 9 4.73 50.71 58.07
C ILE A 9 3.60 51.27 57.18
N LEU A 10 3.49 52.60 57.07
CA LEU A 10 2.49 53.22 56.19
C LEU A 10 2.76 52.91 54.71
N ASN A 11 4.02 52.93 54.27
CA ASN A 11 4.38 52.56 52.89
C ASN A 11 4.14 51.08 52.60
N ILE A 12 4.41 50.20 53.57
CA ILE A 12 4.13 48.76 53.43
C ILE A 12 2.62 48.52 53.35
N LEU A 13 1.82 49.22 54.17
CA LEU A 13 0.36 49.13 54.10
C LEU A 13 -0.18 49.67 52.78
N LEU A 14 0.39 50.77 52.26
CA LEU A 14 -0.01 51.36 50.99
C LEU A 14 0.31 50.44 49.80
N VAL A 15 1.47 49.77 49.83
CA VAL A 15 1.86 48.78 48.82
C VAL A 15 0.96 47.54 48.90
N LEU A 16 0.63 47.06 50.11
CA LEU A 16 -0.32 45.96 50.29
C LEU A 16 -1.74 46.31 49.84
N LEU A 17 -2.20 47.55 50.05
CA LEU A 17 -3.49 48.03 49.55
C LEU A 17 -3.50 48.20 48.02
N LEU A 18 -2.37 48.54 47.40
CA LEU A 18 -2.19 48.56 45.95
C LEU A 18 -2.21 47.14 45.36
N PHE A 19 -1.60 46.16 46.04
CA PHE A 19 -1.65 44.75 45.62
C PHE A 19 -3.06 44.14 45.76
N PHE A 20 -3.78 44.43 46.85
CA PHE A 20 -5.15 43.91 47.04
C PHE A 20 -6.17 44.54 46.08
N ASN A 21 -5.97 45.78 45.63
CA ASN A 21 -6.83 46.39 44.61
C ASN A 21 -6.48 45.95 43.18
N LEU A 22 -5.26 45.47 42.92
CA LEU A 22 -4.90 44.91 41.60
C LEU A 22 -5.57 43.56 41.33
N GLU A 23 -5.84 42.73 42.34
CA GLU A 23 -6.54 41.45 42.15
C GLU A 23 -8.00 41.63 41.67
N ASN A 24 -8.62 42.79 41.91
CA ASN A 24 -9.98 43.09 41.43
C ASN A 24 -10.01 43.85 40.09
N LEU A 25 -8.86 44.14 39.47
CA LEU A 25 -8.74 44.81 38.17
C LEU A 25 -8.31 43.87 37.02
N PHE A 26 -7.98 42.61 37.32
CA PHE A 26 -7.91 41.58 36.28
C PHE A 26 -9.30 40.98 36.08
N SER A 27 -9.94 41.32 34.97
CA SER A 27 -11.08 40.56 34.48
C SER A 27 -10.72 39.08 34.48
N LYS A 28 -11.60 38.22 35.01
CA LYS A 28 -11.53 36.75 34.87
C LYS A 28 -11.80 36.30 33.42
N ASP A 29 -11.41 37.12 32.45
CA ASP A 29 -11.52 36.84 31.04
C ASP A 29 -10.14 36.45 30.51
N GLY A 30 -9.84 35.16 30.66
CA GLY A 30 -8.83 34.53 29.82
C GLY A 30 -9.14 34.81 28.33
N PRO A 31 -8.15 34.68 27.44
CA PRO A 31 -8.30 35.02 26.03
C PRO A 31 -9.59 34.41 25.47
N THR A 32 -10.48 35.26 24.95
CA THR A 32 -11.84 34.95 24.49
C THR A 32 -11.92 33.81 23.46
N LEU A 33 -10.79 33.45 22.84
CA LEU A 33 -10.62 32.26 22.00
C LEU A 33 -10.83 30.91 22.73
N LEU A 34 -10.77 30.87 24.06
CA LEU A 34 -10.94 29.64 24.86
C LEU A 34 -12.25 29.59 25.65
N GLN A 35 -13.01 30.69 25.73
CA GLN A 35 -14.22 30.77 26.55
C GLN A 35 -15.48 30.24 25.83
N ASN A 36 -15.47 30.17 24.50
CA ASN A 36 -16.49 29.44 23.77
C ASN A 36 -16.24 27.93 23.90
N LYS A 37 -16.69 27.35 25.02
CA LYS A 37 -17.17 25.96 25.06
C LYS A 37 -18.38 25.85 24.14
N THR A 38 -18.16 26.01 22.83
CA THR A 38 -18.96 25.29 21.84
C THR A 38 -19.01 23.86 22.35
N LYS A 39 -20.22 23.31 22.55
CA LYS A 39 -20.41 21.89 22.89
C LYS A 39 -19.42 21.12 22.05
N LYS A 40 -18.34 20.62 22.68
CA LYS A 40 -17.21 20.02 21.98
C LYS A 40 -17.82 18.81 21.30
N LYS A 41 -18.13 18.90 19.99
CA LYS A 41 -18.77 17.81 19.25
C LYS A 41 -17.93 16.58 19.53
N GLU A 42 -18.56 15.58 20.14
CA GLU A 42 -17.87 14.39 20.61
C GLU A 42 -17.09 13.81 19.43
N LYS A 43 -15.79 13.56 19.61
CA LYS A 43 -14.99 12.91 18.58
C LYS A 43 -15.63 11.53 18.37
N LEU A 44 -16.10 11.27 17.15
CA LEU A 44 -16.71 9.99 16.78
C LEU A 44 -15.78 8.86 17.21
N ARG A 45 -16.27 7.94 18.05
CA ARG A 45 -15.49 6.77 18.44
C ARG A 45 -15.47 5.81 17.26
N GLU A 46 -14.30 5.30 16.92
CA GLU A 46 -14.12 4.42 15.74
C GLU A 46 -15.01 3.16 15.82
N GLU A 47 -15.24 2.64 17.03
CA GLU A 47 -16.11 1.49 17.30
C GLU A 47 -17.60 1.80 17.03
N GLU A 48 -18.03 3.05 17.21
CA GLU A 48 -19.41 3.51 16.95
C GLU A 48 -19.66 3.79 15.47
N LEU A 49 -18.63 4.10 14.69
CA LEU A 49 -18.76 4.41 13.27
C LEU A 49 -19.10 3.21 12.39
N VAL A 50 -18.65 2.02 12.81
CA VAL A 50 -18.84 0.78 12.04
C VAL A 50 -20.10 0.03 12.46
N THR A 51 -20.57 0.25 13.69
CA THR A 51 -21.75 -0.44 14.24
C THR A 51 -23.06 0.32 14.07
N LYS A 52 -23.00 1.60 13.66
CA LYS A 52 -24.19 2.44 13.48
C LYS A 52 -24.87 2.16 12.15
N ASP A 53 -26.18 1.91 12.21
CA ASP A 53 -27.01 1.71 11.03
C ASP A 53 -26.95 2.90 10.05
N ILE A 54 -26.83 2.57 8.76
CA ILE A 54 -26.72 3.54 7.68
C ILE A 54 -28.12 3.95 7.23
N LYS A 55 -28.46 5.21 7.47
CA LYS A 55 -29.71 5.79 6.96
C LYS A 55 -29.47 6.38 5.56
N ILE A 56 -30.07 5.76 4.55
CA ILE A 56 -29.91 6.16 3.13
C ILE A 56 -30.28 7.63 2.90
N ASN A 57 -31.34 8.12 3.54
CA ASN A 57 -31.78 9.51 3.38
C ASN A 57 -30.82 10.53 4.01
N GLU A 58 -29.92 10.10 4.89
CA GLU A 58 -28.93 10.95 5.56
C GLU A 58 -27.53 10.88 4.92
N LEU A 59 -27.37 10.13 3.83
CA LEU A 59 -26.10 9.99 3.11
C LEU A 59 -25.60 11.35 2.62
N MET A 60 -24.29 11.54 2.70
CA MET A 60 -23.64 12.77 2.30
C MET A 60 -23.72 12.96 0.78
N ILE A 61 -23.68 11.88 0.00
CA ILE A 61 -23.79 11.98 -1.46
C ILE A 61 -25.09 12.69 -1.91
N ASN A 62 -26.20 12.46 -1.21
CA ASN A 62 -27.49 13.06 -1.53
C ASN A 62 -27.51 14.59 -1.40
N LYS A 63 -26.56 15.18 -0.67
CA LYS A 63 -26.46 16.65 -0.51
C LYS A 63 -25.69 17.32 -1.63
N PHE A 64 -24.87 16.56 -2.36
CA PHE A 64 -23.94 17.10 -3.36
C PHE A 64 -24.24 16.60 -4.78
N ILE A 65 -24.90 15.45 -4.92
CA ILE A 65 -25.17 14.85 -6.23
C ILE A 65 -26.04 15.77 -7.08
N ASN A 66 -25.53 16.09 -8.27
CA ASN A 66 -26.22 16.81 -9.32
C ASN A 66 -25.58 16.46 -10.67
N ILE A 67 -26.21 16.86 -11.77
CA ILE A 67 -25.73 16.50 -13.11
C ILE A 67 -24.37 17.12 -13.45
N ASP A 68 -24.04 18.29 -12.89
CA ASP A 68 -22.76 18.95 -13.14
C ASP A 68 -21.60 18.21 -12.47
N LEU A 69 -21.78 17.77 -11.22
CA LEU A 69 -20.84 16.91 -10.51
C LEU A 69 -20.65 15.60 -11.29
N VAL A 70 -21.75 14.97 -11.71
CA VAL A 70 -21.69 13.72 -12.48
C VAL A 70 -20.90 13.93 -13.77
N LYS A 71 -21.19 14.98 -14.56
CA LYS A 71 -20.46 15.30 -15.80
C LYS A 71 -19.01 15.68 -15.58
N SER A 72 -18.67 16.25 -14.42
CA SER A 72 -17.27 16.55 -14.09
C SER A 72 -16.40 15.29 -13.87
N ILE A 73 -17.05 14.14 -13.67
CA ILE A 73 -16.43 12.82 -13.46
C ILE A 73 -16.63 11.92 -14.69
N PHE A 74 -17.83 11.89 -15.25
CA PHE A 74 -18.24 11.18 -16.46
C PHE A 74 -18.75 12.18 -17.51
N PRO A 75 -17.86 12.79 -18.34
CA PRO A 75 -18.24 13.84 -19.29
C PRO A 75 -19.38 13.48 -20.23
N GLU A 76 -19.48 12.21 -20.59
CA GLU A 76 -20.50 11.62 -21.47
C GLU A 76 -21.83 11.30 -20.78
N ALA A 77 -21.95 11.51 -19.47
CA ALA A 77 -23.17 11.20 -18.73
C ALA A 77 -24.34 12.10 -19.12
N THR A 78 -25.50 11.48 -19.27
CA THR A 78 -26.77 12.16 -19.57
C THR A 78 -27.67 12.27 -18.34
N ASN A 79 -27.63 11.30 -17.43
CA ASN A 79 -28.39 11.30 -16.19
C ASN A 79 -27.73 10.38 -15.13
N TYR A 80 -28.29 10.36 -13.91
CA TYR A 80 -27.90 9.47 -12.81
C TYR A 80 -29.16 8.91 -12.13
N GLY A 81 -29.05 7.71 -11.53
CA GLY A 81 -30.16 7.03 -10.85
C GLY A 81 -30.22 7.32 -9.35
N GLU A 82 -31.05 6.55 -8.63
CA GLU A 82 -31.12 6.59 -7.17
C GLU A 82 -29.95 5.85 -6.51
N VAL A 83 -29.65 6.21 -5.25
CA VAL A 83 -28.61 5.52 -4.47
C VAL A 83 -29.00 4.06 -4.23
N ASP A 84 -28.13 3.13 -4.64
CA ASP A 84 -28.26 1.71 -4.32
C ASP A 84 -28.12 1.50 -2.80
N LYS A 85 -29.10 0.84 -2.18
CA LYS A 85 -29.14 0.63 -0.73
C LYS A 85 -28.04 -0.29 -0.19
N ASN A 86 -27.55 -1.21 -1.02
CA ASN A 86 -26.55 -2.19 -0.65
C ASN A 86 -25.14 -1.66 -0.88
N SER A 87 -24.90 -1.01 -2.03
CA SER A 87 -23.58 -0.50 -2.37
C SER A 87 -23.35 0.96 -1.95
N LEU A 88 -24.41 1.71 -1.65
CA LEU A 88 -24.38 3.15 -1.37
C LEU A 88 -23.79 3.97 -2.54
N ALA A 89 -23.86 3.42 -3.75
CA ALA A 89 -23.39 4.05 -4.97
C ALA A 89 -24.56 4.45 -5.87
N VAL A 90 -24.37 5.52 -6.62
CA VAL A 90 -25.30 6.09 -7.59
C VAL A 90 -24.94 5.54 -8.98
N PRO A 91 -25.84 4.84 -9.69
CA PRO A 91 -25.59 4.42 -11.06
C PRO A 91 -25.64 5.62 -12.02
N ILE A 92 -24.72 5.65 -12.98
CA ILE A 92 -24.56 6.75 -13.95
C ILE A 92 -24.91 6.25 -15.35
N TYR A 93 -25.65 7.06 -16.12
CA TYR A 93 -26.20 6.65 -17.42
C TYR A 93 -25.80 7.59 -18.57
N LYS A 94 -25.54 6.99 -19.73
CA LYS A 94 -25.45 7.65 -21.04
C LYS A 94 -26.53 7.09 -21.95
N ASN A 95 -27.52 7.90 -22.30
CA ASN A 95 -28.65 7.48 -23.16
C ASN A 95 -29.27 6.15 -22.69
N ASP A 96 -29.63 6.06 -21.41
CA ASP A 96 -30.17 4.87 -20.73
C ASP A 96 -29.23 3.66 -20.58
N GLU A 97 -28.01 3.72 -21.13
CA GLU A 97 -26.97 2.73 -20.86
C GLU A 97 -26.24 3.10 -19.56
N GLU A 98 -26.22 2.21 -18.57
CA GLU A 98 -25.41 2.41 -17.36
C GLU A 98 -23.92 2.32 -17.75
N ILE A 99 -23.14 3.36 -17.44
CA ILE A 99 -21.72 3.46 -17.80
C ILE A 99 -20.79 3.31 -16.58
N GLY A 100 -21.35 3.37 -15.37
CA GLY A 100 -20.56 3.23 -14.15
C GLY A 100 -21.34 3.65 -12.90
N TYR A 101 -20.58 3.89 -11.84
CA TYR A 101 -21.07 4.18 -10.50
C TYR A 101 -20.33 5.38 -9.92
N LEU A 102 -21.03 6.17 -9.10
CA LEU A 102 -20.47 7.27 -8.33
C LEU A 102 -20.79 7.06 -6.86
N PHE A 103 -19.80 7.18 -5.98
CA PHE A 103 -20.01 7.04 -4.53
C PHE A 103 -19.27 8.12 -3.76
N GLU A 104 -19.67 8.32 -2.50
CA GLU A 104 -19.00 9.20 -1.54
C GLU A 104 -18.17 8.37 -0.55
N THR A 105 -16.92 8.78 -0.32
CA THR A 105 -15.95 7.99 0.44
C THR A 105 -16.37 7.68 1.88
N PHE A 106 -16.91 8.64 2.61
CA PHE A 106 -17.30 8.43 4.01
C PHE A 106 -18.56 7.58 4.15
N ASP A 107 -19.51 7.74 3.24
CA ASP A 107 -20.73 6.94 3.15
C ASP A 107 -20.40 5.45 2.98
N VAL A 108 -19.41 5.11 2.13
CA VAL A 108 -19.03 3.73 1.82
C VAL A 108 -18.01 3.12 2.79
N THR A 109 -16.98 3.87 3.18
CA THR A 109 -15.82 3.30 3.91
C THR A 109 -15.79 3.65 5.39
N ARG A 110 -16.52 4.70 5.80
CA ARG A 110 -16.42 5.30 7.14
C ARG A 110 -14.99 5.73 7.52
N GLY A 111 -14.12 5.93 6.54
CA GLY A 111 -12.75 6.41 6.73
C GLY A 111 -12.70 7.83 7.31
N LEU A 112 -11.72 8.09 8.18
CA LEU A 112 -11.54 9.42 8.81
C LEU A 112 -10.24 10.06 8.35
N GLY A 113 -10.25 11.40 8.32
CA GLY A 113 -9.05 12.19 8.06
C GLY A 113 -8.11 12.26 9.27
N TYR A 114 -6.99 12.94 9.10
CA TYR A 114 -5.99 13.17 10.14
C TYR A 114 -6.59 13.83 11.38
N SER A 115 -7.50 14.79 11.20
CA SER A 115 -8.23 15.45 12.29
C SER A 115 -9.26 14.56 13.02
N ARG A 116 -9.37 13.27 12.66
CA ARG A 116 -10.40 12.32 13.11
C ARG A 116 -11.82 12.80 12.82
N ARG A 117 -11.97 13.47 11.68
CA ARG A 117 -13.25 13.93 11.17
C ARG A 117 -13.47 13.37 9.77
N PRO A 118 -14.73 13.22 9.35
CA PRO A 118 -15.05 12.81 7.99
C PRO A 118 -14.46 13.79 6.97
N PHE A 119 -13.97 13.22 5.87
CA PHE A 119 -13.74 13.93 4.62
C PHE A 119 -14.61 13.28 3.55
N HIS A 120 -14.96 14.06 2.54
CA HIS A 120 -15.96 13.69 1.57
C HIS A 120 -15.44 13.90 0.16
N LEU A 121 -15.23 12.80 -0.55
CA LEU A 121 -14.80 12.77 -1.93
C LEU A 121 -15.86 12.03 -2.75
N ALA A 122 -16.22 12.57 -3.91
CA ALA A 122 -17.00 11.86 -4.93
C ALA A 122 -16.03 11.09 -5.83
N VAL A 123 -16.22 9.78 -5.95
CA VAL A 123 -15.37 8.88 -6.73
C VAL A 123 -16.21 8.24 -7.82
N GLY A 124 -15.78 8.35 -9.07
CA GLY A 124 -16.39 7.67 -10.21
C GLY A 124 -15.63 6.41 -10.61
N LEU A 125 -16.37 5.32 -10.79
CA LEU A 125 -15.87 4.01 -11.19
C LEU A 125 -16.66 3.52 -12.40
N ASP A 126 -16.00 3.15 -13.48
CA ASP A 126 -16.67 2.53 -14.63
C ASP A 126 -16.85 1.00 -14.48
N LYS A 127 -17.53 0.40 -15.47
CA LYS A 127 -17.79 -1.05 -15.50
C LYS A 127 -16.56 -1.92 -15.77
N ASN A 128 -15.43 -1.32 -16.14
CA ASN A 128 -14.18 -2.03 -16.40
C ASN A 128 -13.23 -2.00 -15.20
N GLY A 129 -13.62 -1.38 -14.09
CA GLY A 129 -12.75 -1.24 -12.92
C GLY A 129 -11.80 -0.04 -13.01
N ILE A 130 -12.10 0.94 -13.88
CA ILE A 130 -11.28 2.14 -14.05
C ILE A 130 -11.91 3.31 -13.28
N LEU A 131 -11.10 3.96 -12.45
CA LEU A 131 -11.45 5.23 -11.82
C LEU A 131 -11.55 6.32 -12.88
N ARG A 132 -12.73 6.91 -13.05
CA ARG A 132 -12.92 7.97 -14.06
C ARG A 132 -12.44 9.33 -13.57
N ASN A 133 -12.72 9.66 -12.31
CA ASN A 133 -12.22 10.87 -11.66
C ASN A 133 -12.54 10.85 -10.16
N VAL A 134 -11.89 11.73 -9.40
CA VAL A 134 -12.21 11.99 -7.99
C VAL A 134 -12.38 13.50 -7.76
N LYS A 135 -13.43 13.89 -7.03
CA LYS A 135 -13.74 15.29 -6.69
C LYS A 135 -13.81 15.50 -5.19
N LEU A 136 -13.17 16.56 -4.72
CA LEU A 136 -13.31 17.03 -3.35
C LEU A 136 -14.69 17.64 -3.16
N LEU A 137 -15.50 17.11 -2.24
CA LEU A 137 -16.80 17.69 -1.86
C LEU A 137 -16.67 18.54 -0.60
N LYS A 138 -16.00 18.00 0.42
CA LYS A 138 -15.83 18.66 1.72
C LYS A 138 -14.73 18.00 2.54
N HIS A 139 -13.92 18.78 3.22
CA HIS A 139 -13.01 18.27 4.26
C HIS A 139 -12.86 19.31 5.38
N VAL A 140 -12.18 18.92 6.45
CA VAL A 140 -11.88 19.77 7.62
C VAL A 140 -10.46 19.50 8.13
N GLU A 141 -9.55 19.21 7.20
CA GLU A 141 -8.15 18.97 7.51
C GLU A 141 -7.44 20.28 7.85
N PRO A 142 -6.48 20.28 8.80
CA PRO A 142 -5.81 21.48 9.28
C PRO A 142 -4.73 21.97 8.30
N ILE A 143 -5.06 22.08 7.01
CA ILE A 143 -4.09 22.33 5.94
C ILE A 143 -3.56 23.76 5.91
N ALA A 144 -4.38 24.75 6.30
CA ALA A 144 -3.95 26.15 6.33
C ALA A 144 -2.80 26.37 7.33
N ILE A 145 -2.81 25.64 8.45
CA ILE A 145 -1.72 25.66 9.45
C ILE A 145 -0.42 25.13 8.84
N LEU A 146 -0.52 24.22 7.86
CA LEU A 146 0.60 23.59 7.17
C LEU A 146 1.03 24.36 5.91
N GLY A 147 0.42 25.52 5.64
CA GLY A 147 0.69 26.32 4.44
C GLY A 147 0.15 25.70 3.15
N ARG A 148 -0.92 24.90 3.25
CA ARG A 148 -1.58 24.23 2.12
C ARG A 148 -3.00 24.74 1.92
N THR A 149 -3.50 24.57 0.71
CA THR A 149 -4.79 25.09 0.21
C THR A 149 -5.68 23.96 -0.29
N ASP A 150 -6.98 24.22 -0.42
CA ASP A 150 -7.92 23.25 -1.00
C ASP A 150 -7.54 22.89 -2.45
N GLN A 151 -6.90 23.82 -3.16
CA GLN A 151 -6.40 23.62 -4.51
C GLN A 151 -5.32 22.51 -4.57
N ASP A 152 -4.43 22.42 -3.57
CA ASP A 152 -3.45 21.33 -3.49
C ASP A 152 -4.16 19.95 -3.45
N PHE A 153 -5.26 19.83 -2.70
CA PHE A 153 -6.07 18.61 -2.69
C PHE A 153 -6.78 18.36 -4.01
N ILE A 154 -7.32 19.41 -4.64
CA ILE A 154 -7.98 19.26 -5.94
C ILE A 154 -6.98 18.76 -7.00
N GLU A 155 -5.74 19.27 -6.99
CA GLU A 155 -4.68 18.84 -7.90
C GLU A 155 -4.21 17.41 -7.62
N TYR A 156 -4.04 17.07 -6.35
CA TYR A 156 -3.78 15.69 -5.93
C TYR A 156 -4.84 14.71 -6.44
N LEU A 157 -6.12 15.04 -6.26
CA LEU A 157 -7.23 14.15 -6.63
C LEU A 157 -7.38 14.00 -8.16
N LYS A 158 -6.97 14.99 -8.96
CA LYS A 158 -6.98 14.89 -10.43
C LYS A 158 -6.08 13.76 -10.95
N GLN A 159 -5.03 13.40 -10.21
CA GLN A 159 -4.12 12.31 -10.58
C GLN A 159 -4.82 10.93 -10.62
N TYR A 160 -5.97 10.78 -9.96
CA TYR A 160 -6.75 9.54 -9.94
C TYR A 160 -7.60 9.29 -11.19
N LYS A 161 -7.52 10.19 -12.18
CA LYS A 161 -8.24 10.04 -13.44
C LYS A 161 -7.66 8.89 -14.27
N ASP A 162 -8.55 8.04 -14.75
CA ASP A 162 -8.27 6.89 -15.62
C ASP A 162 -7.31 5.85 -15.01
N ILE A 163 -7.28 5.73 -13.68
CA ILE A 163 -6.50 4.70 -12.97
C ILE A 163 -7.24 3.36 -12.94
N ASP A 164 -6.57 2.29 -13.34
CA ASP A 164 -7.06 0.92 -13.20
C ASP A 164 -6.95 0.44 -11.74
N LEU A 165 -8.08 -0.02 -11.16
CA LEU A 165 -8.13 -0.53 -9.79
C LEU A 165 -7.38 -1.85 -9.57
N LYS A 166 -7.06 -2.58 -10.65
CA LYS A 166 -6.22 -3.79 -10.61
C LYS A 166 -4.85 -3.46 -10.02
N SER A 167 -4.25 -2.37 -10.48
CA SER A 167 -2.98 -1.87 -9.96
C SER A 167 -3.18 -1.21 -8.61
N GLY A 168 -2.23 -1.43 -7.72
CA GLY A 168 -2.04 -0.65 -6.50
C GLY A 168 -1.52 0.74 -6.83
N ILE A 169 -1.50 1.60 -5.81
CA ILE A 169 -1.00 2.96 -5.90
C ILE A 169 0.21 3.10 -4.97
N SER A 170 1.29 3.62 -5.54
CA SER A 170 2.46 4.06 -4.80
C SER A 170 2.39 5.58 -4.60
N LEU A 171 2.25 6.01 -3.34
CA LEU A 171 2.29 7.42 -2.99
C LEU A 171 3.75 7.88 -2.88
N THR A 172 4.19 8.72 -3.81
CA THR A 172 5.52 9.33 -3.84
C THR A 172 5.47 10.73 -3.24
N LEU A 173 6.53 11.12 -2.53
CA LEU A 173 6.70 12.52 -2.11
C LEU A 173 7.96 13.07 -2.72
N GLU A 174 7.84 14.18 -3.43
CA GLU A 174 8.97 14.98 -3.86
C GLU A 174 9.65 15.61 -2.63
N LEU A 175 10.96 15.42 -2.49
CA LEU A 175 11.73 15.98 -1.38
C LEU A 175 11.97 17.48 -1.60
N THR A 176 11.09 18.32 -1.08
CA THR A 176 11.30 19.78 -1.11
C THR A 176 12.36 20.19 -0.07
N GLY A 177 13.58 20.52 -0.52
CA GLY A 177 14.67 21.06 0.32
C GLY A 177 15.87 20.14 0.56
N ALA A 178 15.98 19.01 -0.16
CA ALA A 178 17.24 18.28 -0.26
C ALA A 178 18.16 18.97 -1.28
N ASP A 179 19.48 18.94 -1.08
CA ASP A 179 20.48 19.50 -2.02
C ASP A 179 20.54 18.76 -3.38
N ILE A 180 19.60 17.85 -3.62
CA ILE A 180 19.48 16.99 -4.79
C ILE A 180 18.08 17.18 -5.36
N ASP A 181 17.96 18.01 -6.39
CA ASP A 181 16.71 18.15 -7.14
C ASP A 181 16.35 16.81 -7.80
N GLY A 182 15.12 16.33 -7.58
CA GLY A 182 14.55 15.16 -8.27
C GLY A 182 14.45 13.86 -7.46
N ASP A 183 14.89 13.81 -6.20
CA ASP A 183 14.66 12.64 -5.37
C ASP A 183 13.22 12.61 -4.83
N SER A 184 12.49 11.53 -5.16
CA SER A 184 11.18 11.22 -4.57
C SER A 184 11.31 10.04 -3.62
N VAL A 185 10.68 10.14 -2.46
CA VAL A 185 10.63 9.02 -1.51
C VAL A 185 9.26 8.40 -1.61
N ALA A 186 9.23 7.13 -2.05
CA ALA A 186 8.03 6.32 -1.93
C ALA A 186 7.71 6.19 -0.44
N MET A 187 6.50 6.59 -0.03
CA MET A 187 6.06 6.44 1.36
C MET A 187 5.81 4.96 1.74
N ARG A 188 6.20 4.04 0.85
CA ARG A 188 6.06 2.59 0.94
C ARG A 188 7.30 1.92 0.38
N GLU A 189 8.13 1.38 1.27
CA GLU A 189 9.38 0.69 0.90
C GLU A 189 9.24 -0.85 0.90
N THR A 190 8.14 -1.41 1.41
CA THR A 190 8.00 -2.87 1.64
C THR A 190 6.99 -3.53 0.68
N ALA A 191 7.49 -4.58 0.02
CA ALA A 191 7.05 -5.32 -1.17
C ALA A 191 5.56 -5.29 -1.54
N GLY A 192 5.32 -4.80 -2.75
CA GLY A 192 4.61 -5.51 -3.82
C GLY A 192 5.52 -5.50 -5.06
N ASP A 193 5.08 -6.03 -6.19
CA ASP A 193 5.78 -5.82 -7.47
C ASP A 193 5.65 -4.32 -7.84
N ILE A 194 6.61 -3.50 -7.39
CA ILE A 194 6.56 -2.03 -7.50
C ILE A 194 6.46 -1.57 -8.95
N ASP A 195 6.92 -2.39 -9.89
CA ASP A 195 6.89 -2.14 -11.33
C ASP A 195 5.45 -2.04 -11.86
N THR A 196 4.47 -2.58 -11.12
CA THR A 196 3.04 -2.60 -11.51
C THR A 196 2.20 -1.50 -10.85
N LEU A 197 2.79 -0.73 -9.92
CA LEU A 197 2.06 0.28 -9.15
C LEU A 197 1.95 1.59 -9.93
N THR A 198 0.76 2.19 -9.90
CA THR A 198 0.56 3.55 -10.40
C THR A 198 1.15 4.54 -9.39
N GLN A 199 2.07 5.40 -9.84
CA GLN A 199 2.64 6.44 -8.98
C GLN A 199 1.69 7.65 -8.90
N ILE A 200 1.51 8.17 -7.69
CA ILE A 200 0.75 9.39 -7.41
C ILE A 200 1.56 10.24 -6.45
N ASP A 201 1.72 11.52 -6.78
CA ASP A 201 2.42 12.47 -5.94
C ASP A 201 1.53 12.90 -4.78
N GLY A 202 1.96 12.59 -3.56
CA GLY A 202 1.33 13.07 -2.34
C GLY A 202 1.64 14.54 -2.07
N ILE A 203 0.80 15.18 -1.26
CA ILE A 203 0.99 16.59 -0.94
C ILE A 203 1.99 16.71 0.20
N SER A 204 3.12 17.34 -0.08
CA SER A 204 4.17 17.63 0.90
C SER A 204 3.58 18.34 2.13
N ARG A 205 4.05 17.95 3.33
CA ARG A 205 3.55 18.38 4.66
C ARG A 205 2.13 17.91 5.05
N THR A 206 1.35 17.32 4.14
CA THR A 206 0.02 16.71 4.43
C THR A 206 -0.05 15.25 4.00
N THR A 207 1.06 14.55 4.19
CA THR A 207 1.33 13.19 3.71
C THR A 207 0.35 12.16 4.31
N THR A 208 0.02 12.31 5.60
CA THR A 208 -0.94 11.44 6.27
C THR A 208 -2.35 11.61 5.70
N SER A 209 -2.79 12.83 5.42
CA SER A 209 -4.10 13.07 4.79
C SER A 209 -4.14 12.54 3.35
N SER A 210 -3.05 12.72 2.58
CA SER A 210 -2.92 12.14 1.24
C SER A 210 -3.08 10.60 1.29
N LEU A 211 -2.40 9.94 2.23
CA LEU A 211 -2.50 8.49 2.41
C LEU A 211 -3.92 8.03 2.80
N LEU A 212 -4.59 8.75 3.69
CA LEU A 212 -5.95 8.44 4.12
C LEU A 212 -6.98 8.66 3.00
N PHE A 213 -6.79 9.68 2.15
CA PHE A 213 -7.63 9.90 0.98
C PHE A 213 -7.46 8.78 -0.03
N MET A 214 -6.21 8.42 -0.35
CA MET A 214 -5.87 7.28 -1.21
C MET A 214 -6.54 5.99 -0.72
N ASP A 215 -6.44 5.68 0.57
CA ASP A 215 -7.10 4.52 1.16
C ASP A 215 -8.61 4.53 0.92
N ALA A 216 -9.29 5.63 1.26
CA ALA A 216 -10.74 5.69 1.14
C ALA A 216 -11.22 5.63 -0.32
N ILE A 217 -10.47 6.21 -1.26
CA ILE A 217 -10.75 6.11 -2.70
C ILE A 217 -10.62 4.65 -3.14
N MET A 218 -9.46 4.03 -2.92
CA MET A 218 -9.16 2.70 -3.43
C MET A 218 -10.01 1.62 -2.78
N ARG A 219 -10.13 1.64 -1.44
CA ARG A 219 -10.96 0.69 -0.71
C ARG A 219 -12.43 0.85 -1.07
N GLY A 220 -12.93 2.08 -1.14
CA GLY A 220 -14.31 2.35 -1.54
C GLY A 220 -14.58 1.82 -2.94
N ALA A 221 -13.73 2.14 -3.91
CA ALA A 221 -13.93 1.73 -5.29
C ALA A 221 -13.86 0.21 -5.48
N ARG A 222 -12.93 -0.48 -4.81
CA ARG A 222 -12.84 -1.95 -4.83
C ARG A 222 -14.04 -2.61 -4.17
N LYS A 223 -14.56 -2.03 -3.09
CA LYS A 223 -15.79 -2.50 -2.44
C LYS A 223 -16.99 -2.40 -3.39
N ILE A 224 -17.16 -1.25 -4.05
CA ILE A 224 -18.22 -1.08 -5.06
C ILE A 224 -18.05 -2.06 -6.21
N ALA A 225 -16.82 -2.19 -6.75
CA ALA A 225 -16.52 -3.12 -7.83
C ALA A 225 -16.98 -4.55 -7.50
N ARG A 226 -16.61 -5.06 -6.32
CA ARG A 226 -16.98 -6.41 -5.87
C ARG A 226 -18.49 -6.56 -5.68
N GLN A 227 -19.15 -5.59 -5.06
CA GLN A 227 -20.62 -5.61 -4.88
C GLN A 227 -21.38 -5.56 -6.21
N LYS A 228 -20.81 -4.91 -7.23
CA LYS A 228 -21.36 -4.81 -8.59
C LYS A 228 -20.86 -5.91 -9.53
N ASN A 229 -20.11 -6.89 -9.02
CA ASN A 229 -19.52 -7.99 -9.78
C ASN A 229 -18.60 -7.53 -10.94
N ILE A 230 -17.96 -6.37 -10.80
CA ILE A 230 -16.90 -5.93 -11.70
C ILE A 230 -15.65 -6.77 -11.40
N LEU A 231 -15.12 -7.45 -12.42
CA LEU A 231 -13.90 -8.26 -12.30
C LEU A 231 -12.67 -7.34 -12.34
N LEU A 232 -11.99 -7.17 -11.21
CA LEU A 232 -10.74 -6.41 -11.11
C LEU A 232 -9.52 -7.25 -11.49
N ASP A 233 -9.42 -8.44 -10.90
CA ASP A 233 -8.45 -9.46 -11.24
C ASP A 233 -9.03 -10.84 -10.91
N GLU A 234 -8.66 -11.87 -11.66
CA GLU A 234 -9.07 -13.25 -11.38
C GLU A 234 -8.57 -13.72 -10.00
N ASN A 235 -7.45 -13.18 -9.54
CA ASN A 235 -6.81 -13.47 -8.26
C ASN A 235 -7.11 -12.43 -7.18
N ASP A 236 -8.06 -11.51 -7.37
CA ASP A 236 -8.47 -10.57 -6.31
C ASP A 236 -8.79 -11.34 -5.03
N LEU A 237 -8.09 -11.03 -3.95
CA LEU A 237 -8.24 -11.68 -2.66
C LEU A 237 -9.69 -11.60 -2.17
N GLY A 238 -10.38 -10.49 -2.47
CA GLY A 238 -11.78 -10.26 -2.13
C GLY A 238 -12.78 -11.15 -2.87
N ASN A 239 -12.37 -11.91 -3.88
CA ASN A 239 -13.22 -12.95 -4.49
C ASN A 239 -13.30 -14.20 -3.60
N PHE A 240 -12.25 -14.47 -2.81
CA PHE A 240 -12.09 -15.69 -2.04
C PHE A 240 -12.25 -15.44 -0.53
N VAL A 241 -11.93 -14.24 -0.07
CA VAL A 241 -11.94 -13.87 1.35
C VAL A 241 -12.86 -12.68 1.57
N ASP A 242 -13.71 -12.76 2.59
CA ASP A 242 -14.51 -11.63 3.04
C ASP A 242 -13.62 -10.63 3.77
N LEU A 243 -13.31 -9.54 3.07
CA LEU A 243 -12.47 -8.45 3.58
C LEU A 243 -13.26 -7.45 4.43
N GLU A 244 -14.59 -7.45 4.35
CA GLU A 244 -15.46 -6.42 4.92
C GLU A 244 -16.11 -6.87 6.24
N LEU A 245 -16.18 -8.18 6.50
CA LEU A 245 -16.71 -8.72 7.75
C LEU A 245 -15.97 -8.15 8.96
N TYR A 246 -16.66 -7.31 9.73
CA TYR A 246 -16.12 -6.67 10.92
C TYR A 246 -17.08 -6.76 12.12
N LYS A 247 -16.51 -7.14 13.26
CA LYS A 247 -17.14 -7.05 14.58
C LYS A 247 -16.06 -6.64 15.58
N PRO A 248 -16.31 -5.69 16.49
CA PRO A 248 -15.37 -5.38 17.58
C PRO A 248 -15.11 -6.63 18.43
N GLN A 249 -13.84 -7.01 18.59
CA GLN A 249 -13.40 -8.18 19.36
C GLN A 249 -12.12 -7.88 20.15
N THR A 250 -11.90 -8.62 21.23
CA THR A 250 -10.63 -8.59 21.98
C THR A 250 -9.63 -9.59 21.40
N TRP A 251 -8.35 -9.44 21.71
CA TRP A 251 -7.31 -10.40 21.31
C TRP A 251 -7.62 -11.82 21.79
N ASN A 252 -8.09 -11.99 23.04
CA ASN A 252 -8.46 -13.31 23.56
C ASN A 252 -9.60 -13.93 22.73
N SER A 253 -10.60 -13.14 22.35
CA SER A 253 -11.69 -13.63 21.50
C SER A 253 -11.22 -14.01 20.09
N LEU A 254 -10.23 -13.32 19.54
CA LEU A 254 -9.61 -13.70 18.25
C LEU A 254 -8.78 -14.99 18.37
N ILE A 255 -8.17 -15.23 19.53
CA ILE A 255 -7.45 -16.48 19.80
C ILE A 255 -8.45 -17.64 19.94
N GLU A 256 -9.52 -17.44 20.71
CA GLU A 256 -10.57 -18.44 20.91
C GLU A 256 -11.26 -18.85 19.60
N ASP A 257 -11.50 -17.91 18.69
CA ASP A 257 -12.15 -18.17 17.40
C ASP A 257 -11.16 -18.54 16.27
N LYS A 258 -9.86 -18.70 16.61
CA LYS A 258 -8.75 -19.04 15.69
C LYS A 258 -8.48 -18.00 14.61
N SER A 259 -9.00 -16.79 14.74
CA SER A 259 -8.60 -15.67 13.90
C SER A 259 -7.19 -15.17 14.22
N LEU A 260 -6.64 -15.47 15.40
CA LEU A 260 -5.27 -15.17 15.80
C LEU A 260 -4.64 -16.39 16.45
N GLU A 261 -3.57 -16.94 15.87
CA GLU A 261 -2.90 -18.09 16.45
C GLU A 261 -1.78 -17.65 17.39
N LYS A 262 -1.58 -18.40 18.48
CA LYS A 262 -0.53 -18.17 19.49
C LYS A 262 0.30 -19.45 19.70
N LEU A 263 1.62 -19.34 19.58
CA LEU A 263 2.58 -20.36 20.01
C LEU A 263 3.26 -19.90 21.29
N SER A 264 3.20 -20.70 22.35
CA SER A 264 3.95 -20.47 23.59
C SER A 264 5.14 -21.40 23.64
N ILE A 265 6.34 -20.83 23.80
CA ILE A 265 7.59 -21.59 23.90
C ILE A 265 8.16 -21.42 25.30
N LYS A 266 8.39 -22.53 25.99
CA LYS A 266 9.08 -22.54 27.29
C LYS A 266 10.58 -22.59 27.14
N VAL A 267 11.31 -22.15 28.17
CA VAL A 267 12.77 -22.28 28.21
C VAL A 267 13.19 -23.76 28.17
N LEU A 268 12.48 -24.64 28.89
CA LEU A 268 12.73 -26.08 28.88
C LEU A 268 12.70 -26.66 27.46
N GLU A 269 11.66 -26.36 26.67
CA GLU A 269 11.53 -26.88 25.31
C GLU A 269 12.67 -26.43 24.38
N ALA A 270 13.16 -25.21 24.57
CA ALA A 270 14.33 -24.73 23.83
C ALA A 270 15.61 -25.45 24.26
N GLN A 271 15.81 -25.66 25.57
CA GLN A 271 16.95 -26.40 26.10
C GLN A 271 16.96 -27.85 25.58
N ASP A 272 15.84 -28.57 25.71
CA ASP A 272 15.70 -29.96 25.29
C ASP A 272 16.00 -30.14 23.79
N LYS A 273 15.47 -29.25 22.93
CA LYS A 273 15.75 -29.31 21.48
C LYS A 273 17.21 -29.08 21.12
N PHE A 274 17.93 -28.26 21.88
CA PHE A 274 19.38 -28.09 21.68
C PHE A 274 20.16 -29.31 22.17
N ASP A 275 19.74 -29.92 23.27
CA ASP A 275 20.34 -31.16 23.79
C ASP A 275 20.16 -32.33 22.81
N GLU A 276 19.00 -32.43 22.13
CA GLU A 276 18.74 -33.43 21.07
C GLU A 276 19.75 -33.35 19.92
N ILE A 277 20.13 -32.14 19.51
CA ILE A 277 21.17 -31.92 18.48
C ILE A 277 22.59 -31.90 19.06
N LYS A 278 22.75 -32.32 20.32
CA LYS A 278 24.02 -32.38 21.07
C LYS A 278 24.74 -31.04 21.10
N SER A 279 23.97 -29.98 21.35
CA SER A 279 24.47 -28.60 21.39
C SER A 279 24.01 -27.88 22.63
N ASN A 280 24.71 -26.81 22.97
CA ASN A 280 24.30 -25.97 24.09
C ASN A 280 23.25 -24.96 23.66
N ALA A 281 22.22 -24.77 24.48
CA ALA A 281 21.32 -23.62 24.32
C ALA A 281 22.08 -22.28 24.40
N PRO A 282 21.54 -21.21 23.79
CA PRO A 282 22.09 -19.85 23.88
C PRO A 282 22.38 -19.47 25.34
N ARG A 283 23.47 -18.75 25.60
CA ARG A 283 23.87 -18.37 26.96
C ARG A 283 22.76 -17.68 27.76
N SER A 284 21.92 -16.89 27.10
CA SER A 284 20.78 -16.18 27.70
C SER A 284 19.63 -17.09 28.17
N LEU A 285 19.57 -18.33 27.70
CA LEU A 285 18.55 -19.33 28.09
C LEU A 285 19.12 -20.44 28.98
N ARG A 286 20.43 -20.72 28.90
CA ARG A 286 21.08 -21.84 29.60
C ARG A 286 20.91 -21.83 31.12
N PHE A 287 20.97 -20.65 31.73
CA PHE A 287 20.92 -20.49 33.20
C PHE A 287 19.56 -19.99 33.71
N VAL A 288 18.57 -19.86 32.82
CA VAL A 288 17.22 -19.47 33.19
C VAL A 288 16.47 -20.69 33.70
N LYS A 289 15.60 -20.50 34.70
CA LYS A 289 14.74 -21.58 35.23
C LYS A 289 13.91 -22.17 34.09
N SER A 290 13.95 -23.50 33.93
CA SER A 290 13.35 -24.18 32.77
C SER A 290 11.83 -24.00 32.64
N ASP A 291 11.09 -23.78 33.73
CA ASP A 291 9.65 -23.51 33.69
C ASP A 291 9.28 -22.06 33.30
N SER A 292 10.28 -21.19 33.05
CA SER A 292 10.02 -19.83 32.59
C SER A 292 9.52 -19.82 31.14
N GLU A 293 8.64 -18.88 30.81
CA GLU A 293 8.27 -18.62 29.40
C GLU A 293 9.43 -17.97 28.67
N PHE A 294 9.82 -18.53 27.51
CA PHE A 294 10.82 -17.91 26.63
C PHE A 294 10.16 -16.84 25.76
N THR A 295 9.14 -17.22 25.00
CA THR A 295 8.41 -16.30 24.12
C THR A 295 7.01 -16.79 23.79
N ASN A 296 6.12 -15.85 23.51
CA ASN A 296 4.87 -16.13 22.80
C ASN A 296 4.94 -15.52 21.40
N ILE A 297 4.66 -16.31 20.37
CA ILE A 297 4.61 -15.89 18.97
C ILE A 297 3.15 -15.83 18.53
N TYR A 298 2.75 -14.71 17.94
CA TYR A 298 1.40 -14.50 17.41
C TYR A 298 1.45 -14.41 15.90
N PHE A 299 0.50 -15.06 15.21
CA PHE A 299 0.41 -15.00 13.75
C PHE A 299 -1.04 -14.96 13.25
N THR A 300 -1.30 -14.15 12.23
CA THR A 300 -2.62 -14.10 11.57
C THR A 300 -2.60 -13.46 10.18
N ALA A 301 -3.65 -13.71 9.39
CA ALA A 301 -3.97 -12.94 8.19
C ALA A 301 -4.60 -11.60 8.57
N MET A 302 -4.01 -10.52 8.09
CA MET A 302 -4.35 -9.15 8.49
C MET A 302 -5.35 -8.48 7.55
N SER A 303 -5.54 -8.99 6.32
CA SER A 303 -6.43 -8.40 5.31
C SER A 303 -7.91 -8.30 5.72
N PRO A 304 -8.53 -9.31 6.37
CA PRO A 304 -9.93 -9.19 6.81
C PRO A 304 -10.11 -8.09 7.86
N ALA A 305 -11.07 -7.19 7.64
CA ALA A 305 -11.34 -6.06 8.53
C ALA A 305 -11.56 -6.49 9.99
N GLY A 306 -12.31 -7.56 10.22
CA GLY A 306 -12.59 -8.12 11.55
C GLY A 306 -11.35 -8.62 12.31
N ILE A 307 -10.28 -8.96 11.61
CA ILE A 307 -9.00 -9.32 12.25
C ILE A 307 -8.16 -8.06 12.39
N GLY A 308 -7.87 -7.40 11.27
CA GLY A 308 -6.84 -6.39 11.26
C GLY A 308 -7.17 -5.10 11.99
N ILE A 309 -8.44 -4.68 12.00
CA ILE A 309 -8.88 -3.51 12.77
C ILE A 309 -8.81 -3.80 14.27
N ASN A 310 -9.13 -5.01 14.71
CA ASN A 310 -9.08 -5.37 16.13
C ASN A 310 -7.63 -5.52 16.65
N ILE A 311 -6.68 -5.85 15.77
CA ILE A 311 -5.25 -5.95 16.12
C ILE A 311 -4.54 -4.60 16.02
N LEU A 312 -4.63 -3.90 14.89
CA LEU A 312 -3.88 -2.67 14.65
C LEU A 312 -4.63 -1.40 15.06
N GLY A 313 -5.94 -1.47 15.17
CA GLY A 313 -6.81 -0.29 15.18
C GLY A 313 -7.08 0.22 13.76
N ARG A 314 -8.21 0.92 13.59
CA ARG A 314 -8.71 1.42 12.29
C ARG A 314 -7.67 2.22 11.52
N ARG A 315 -7.06 3.22 12.17
CA ARG A 315 -6.11 4.13 11.51
C ARG A 315 -4.93 3.38 10.88
N TRP A 316 -4.36 2.43 11.61
CA TRP A 316 -3.18 1.69 11.17
C TRP A 316 -3.54 0.61 10.16
N PHE A 317 -4.72 0.00 10.29
CA PHE A 317 -5.28 -0.89 9.27
C PHE A 317 -5.44 -0.17 7.93
N ASP A 318 -6.06 1.02 7.95
CA ASP A 318 -6.26 1.85 6.76
C ASP A 318 -4.90 2.21 6.13
N GLN A 319 -3.94 2.64 6.95
CA GLN A 319 -2.60 3.05 6.52
C GLN A 319 -1.72 1.92 5.94
N TYR A 320 -1.73 0.72 6.51
CA TYR A 320 -0.77 -0.34 6.15
C TYR A 320 -1.36 -1.49 5.34
N ILE A 321 -2.65 -1.75 5.50
CA ILE A 321 -3.32 -2.93 4.94
C ILE A 321 -4.15 -2.56 3.72
N SER A 322 -5.02 -1.56 3.86
CA SER A 322 -5.99 -1.18 2.82
C SER A 322 -5.43 -0.20 1.79
N ALA A 323 -4.65 0.80 2.22
CA ALA A 323 -4.11 1.83 1.34
C ALA A 323 -3.27 1.23 0.21
N GLY A 324 -3.64 1.47 -1.06
CA GLY A 324 -2.81 1.38 -2.26
C GLY A 324 -2.13 0.04 -2.59
N ARG A 325 -2.46 -1.07 -1.92
CA ARG A 325 -1.93 -2.42 -2.26
C ARG A 325 -2.55 -2.93 -3.55
N ASN A 326 -1.97 -3.94 -4.21
CA ASN A 326 -2.69 -4.62 -5.30
C ASN A 326 -3.89 -5.40 -4.73
N VAL A 327 -4.88 -5.72 -5.56
CA VAL A 327 -6.11 -6.43 -5.12
C VAL A 327 -5.84 -7.89 -4.71
N ASP A 328 -4.73 -8.46 -5.16
CA ASP A 328 -4.28 -9.82 -4.96
C ASP A 328 -3.23 -9.97 -3.85
N ASP A 329 -2.77 -8.86 -3.27
CA ASP A 329 -1.81 -8.85 -2.17
C ASP A 329 -2.42 -9.45 -0.89
N GLN A 330 -1.68 -10.33 -0.23
CA GLN A 330 -2.00 -10.88 1.08
C GLN A 330 -1.07 -10.29 2.13
N VAL A 331 -1.64 -9.82 3.23
CA VAL A 331 -0.90 -9.27 4.36
C VAL A 331 -1.09 -10.15 5.58
N PHE A 332 0.00 -10.51 6.23
CA PHE A 332 0.00 -11.24 7.49
C PHE A 332 0.68 -10.41 8.57
N TYR A 333 0.45 -10.81 9.82
CA TYR A 333 1.05 -10.20 10.99
C TYR A 333 1.80 -11.24 11.79
N ILE A 334 2.96 -10.84 12.30
CA ILE A 334 3.76 -11.63 13.22
C ILE A 334 4.17 -10.75 14.39
N ALA A 335 4.06 -11.28 15.61
CA ALA A 335 4.48 -10.60 16.82
C ALA A 335 5.08 -11.54 17.85
N PHE A 336 5.98 -10.98 18.66
CA PHE A 336 6.66 -11.66 19.73
C PHE A 336 6.36 -10.96 21.05
N GLU A 337 6.20 -11.76 22.10
CA GLU A 337 6.10 -11.35 23.49
C GLU A 337 7.18 -12.10 24.30
N GLY A 338 7.65 -11.50 25.40
CA GLY A 338 8.62 -12.12 26.31
C GLY A 338 9.96 -11.39 26.36
N ASP A 339 10.40 -11.06 27.57
CA ASP A 339 11.65 -10.32 27.80
C ASP A 339 12.89 -11.15 27.48
N LEU A 340 12.84 -12.47 27.64
CA LEU A 340 13.96 -13.36 27.29
C LEU A 340 14.22 -13.36 25.80
N TRP A 341 13.17 -13.43 24.98
CA TRP A 341 13.28 -13.27 23.54
C TRP A 341 13.87 -11.91 23.16
N ARG A 342 13.40 -10.82 23.77
CA ARG A 342 13.97 -9.49 23.52
C ARG A 342 15.45 -9.41 23.90
N LYS A 343 15.88 -10.03 25.00
CA LYS A 343 17.31 -10.08 25.38
C LYS A 343 18.16 -10.86 24.38
N LEU A 344 17.59 -11.89 23.76
CA LEU A 344 18.29 -12.76 22.81
C LEU A 344 18.32 -12.18 21.39
N GLU A 345 17.15 -11.82 20.84
CA GLU A 345 17.04 -11.36 19.44
C GLU A 345 17.10 -9.84 19.29
N ASN A 346 16.89 -9.09 20.39
CA ASN A 346 16.75 -7.63 20.44
C ASN A 346 15.51 -7.10 19.71
N ARG A 347 15.41 -7.34 18.39
CA ARG A 347 14.35 -6.84 17.53
C ARG A 347 14.03 -7.83 16.42
N ILE A 348 12.77 -7.86 15.97
CA ILE A 348 12.32 -8.78 14.93
C ILE A 348 13.06 -8.58 13.60
N SER A 349 13.48 -7.35 13.26
CA SER A 349 14.29 -7.11 12.06
C SER A 349 15.59 -7.92 12.04
N ASN A 350 16.22 -8.15 13.19
CA ASN A 350 17.42 -8.99 13.27
C ASN A 350 17.09 -10.45 12.93
N VAL A 351 15.91 -10.92 13.35
CA VAL A 351 15.41 -12.27 13.03
C VAL A 351 15.16 -12.39 11.52
N ILE A 352 14.58 -11.36 10.90
CA ILE A 352 14.34 -11.31 9.45
C ILE A 352 15.66 -11.25 8.67
N GLN A 353 16.64 -10.45 9.10
CA GLN A 353 17.97 -10.38 8.49
C GLN A 353 18.69 -11.73 8.49
N LYS A 354 18.56 -12.49 9.58
CA LYS A 354 19.09 -13.86 9.71
C LYS A 354 18.28 -14.90 8.91
N LYS A 355 17.15 -14.51 8.28
CA LYS A 355 16.19 -15.40 7.60
C LYS A 355 15.65 -16.49 8.53
N ASN A 356 15.41 -16.12 9.79
CA ASN A 356 14.98 -17.03 10.84
C ASN A 356 13.44 -17.18 10.92
N ILE A 357 12.69 -16.54 10.02
CA ILE A 357 11.25 -16.77 9.83
C ILE A 357 11.03 -17.36 8.44
N ILE A 358 10.31 -18.47 8.38
CA ILE A 358 9.94 -19.15 7.13
C ILE A 358 8.43 -19.37 7.15
N ILE A 359 7.77 -19.09 6.03
CA ILE A 359 6.39 -19.49 5.80
C ILE A 359 6.38 -20.66 4.82
N LYS A 360 5.72 -21.73 5.23
CA LYS A 360 5.51 -22.93 4.44
C LYS A 360 4.03 -23.12 4.16
N GLN A 361 3.71 -23.37 2.89
CA GLN A 361 2.38 -23.76 2.47
C GLN A 361 2.49 -24.76 1.32
N ASN A 362 1.92 -25.95 1.51
CA ASN A 362 2.14 -27.10 0.64
C ASN A 362 3.65 -27.41 0.51
N ASN A 363 4.16 -27.60 -0.72
CA ASN A 363 5.58 -27.86 -1.01
C ASN A 363 6.41 -26.58 -1.22
N LYS A 364 5.89 -25.39 -0.88
CA LYS A 364 6.61 -24.13 -1.01
C LYS A 364 7.08 -23.65 0.36
N GLU A 365 8.35 -23.28 0.43
CA GLU A 365 8.97 -22.63 1.57
C GLU A 365 9.44 -21.24 1.14
N ILE A 366 9.03 -20.22 1.88
CA ILE A 366 9.35 -18.82 1.62
C ILE A 366 10.09 -18.28 2.83
N TYR A 367 11.36 -17.95 2.63
CA TYR A 367 12.17 -17.25 3.62
C TYR A 367 11.75 -15.79 3.66
N ILE A 368 11.46 -15.29 4.86
CA ILE A 368 11.10 -13.88 5.01
C ILE A 368 12.36 -13.04 4.96
N THR A 369 12.38 -12.13 3.99
CA THR A 369 13.46 -11.17 3.72
C THR A 369 12.95 -9.75 3.99
N GLU A 370 13.87 -8.77 4.01
CA GLU A 370 13.54 -7.38 4.35
C GLU A 370 12.54 -6.73 3.38
N ASP A 371 12.56 -7.12 2.10
CA ASP A 371 11.60 -6.67 1.11
C ASP A 371 10.17 -7.10 1.46
N LEU A 372 9.97 -8.27 2.06
CA LEU A 372 8.65 -8.78 2.45
C LEU A 372 8.17 -8.31 3.82
N PHE A 373 9.01 -7.59 4.57
CA PHE A 373 8.79 -7.30 5.98
C PHE A 373 8.73 -5.81 6.29
N LYS A 374 7.64 -5.37 6.95
CA LYS A 374 7.57 -4.02 7.55
C LYS A 374 7.45 -4.15 9.05
N GLU A 375 8.42 -3.62 9.76
CA GLU A 375 8.33 -3.53 11.21
C GLU A 375 7.29 -2.51 11.67
N LEU A 376 6.59 -2.84 12.76
CA LEU A 376 5.67 -1.93 13.43
C LEU A 376 6.24 -1.53 14.80
N PRO A 377 6.60 -0.26 15.02
CA PRO A 377 7.32 0.15 16.22
C PRO A 377 6.48 0.07 17.50
N PHE A 378 5.14 0.17 17.39
CA PHE A 378 4.24 0.18 18.55
C PHE A 378 2.94 -0.56 18.26
N ASN A 379 2.43 -1.32 19.24
CA ASN A 379 1.10 -1.92 19.18
C ASN A 379 0.09 -0.94 19.79
N HIS A 380 -0.94 -0.57 19.01
CA HIS A 380 -1.98 0.36 19.44
C HIS A 380 -3.27 -0.31 19.88
N ALA A 381 -3.32 -1.65 19.93
CA ALA A 381 -4.45 -2.39 20.45
C ALA A 381 -4.78 -1.99 21.89
N LYS A 382 -6.04 -1.62 22.14
CA LYS A 382 -6.52 -1.45 23.51
C LYS A 382 -6.58 -2.83 24.18
N LYS A 383 -5.90 -3.00 25.32
CA LYS A 383 -5.88 -4.26 26.11
C LYS A 383 -5.27 -5.48 25.37
N GLY A 384 -4.35 -5.25 24.43
CA GLY A 384 -3.55 -6.32 23.84
C GLY A 384 -2.44 -6.81 24.78
N PRO A 385 -1.79 -7.95 24.47
CA PRO A 385 -0.61 -8.43 25.20
C PRO A 385 0.56 -7.44 25.09
N ASN A 386 1.55 -7.58 25.97
CA ASN A 386 2.74 -6.72 25.97
C ASN A 386 3.72 -7.17 24.88
N ILE A 387 3.40 -6.80 23.63
CA ILE A 387 4.19 -7.16 22.46
C ILE A 387 5.56 -6.49 22.53
N VAL A 388 6.61 -7.30 22.47
CA VAL A 388 7.99 -6.83 22.52
C VAL A 388 8.55 -6.45 21.15
N SER A 389 8.06 -7.08 20.09
CA SER A 389 8.43 -6.78 18.70
C SER A 389 7.38 -7.34 17.75
N GLN A 390 7.12 -6.68 16.61
CA GLN A 390 6.07 -7.07 15.67
C GLN A 390 6.29 -6.49 14.28
N GLY A 391 5.62 -7.06 13.29
CA GLY A 391 5.60 -6.51 11.94
C GLY A 391 4.56 -7.17 11.04
N LEU A 392 4.53 -6.68 9.80
CA LEU A 392 3.66 -7.13 8.73
C LEU A 392 4.47 -7.83 7.66
N LEU A 393 3.92 -8.92 7.14
CA LEU A 393 4.47 -9.70 6.04
C LEU A 393 3.60 -9.47 4.81
N TYR A 394 4.22 -9.10 3.69
CA TYR A 394 3.51 -8.80 2.45
C TYR A 394 3.84 -9.84 1.38
N PHE A 395 2.81 -10.42 0.78
CA PHE A 395 2.96 -11.38 -0.29
C PHE A 395 2.08 -10.97 -1.47
N SER A 396 2.70 -10.69 -2.61
CA SER A 396 1.98 -10.52 -3.87
C SER A 396 1.56 -11.86 -4.47
N SER A 397 0.76 -11.82 -5.53
CA SER A 397 0.32 -13.02 -6.26
C SER A 397 1.45 -13.89 -6.81
N LYS A 398 2.67 -13.36 -6.96
CA LYS A 398 3.89 -14.12 -7.31
C LYS A 398 4.08 -15.35 -6.42
N TYR A 399 3.74 -15.24 -5.13
CA TYR A 399 3.89 -16.34 -4.18
C TYR A 399 2.80 -17.41 -4.32
N ARG A 400 1.65 -17.05 -4.91
CA ARG A 400 0.48 -17.92 -5.14
C ARG A 400 0.05 -18.66 -3.87
N LEU A 401 -0.05 -17.91 -2.78
CA LEU A 401 -0.53 -18.40 -1.50
C LEU A 401 -2.05 -18.56 -1.56
N ASN A 402 -2.54 -19.70 -1.10
CA ASN A 402 -3.97 -19.97 -1.01
C ASN A 402 -4.47 -19.50 0.38
N PRO A 403 -5.38 -18.53 0.46
CA PRO A 403 -5.87 -18.01 1.75
C PRO A 403 -6.73 -19.00 2.54
N HIS A 404 -7.25 -20.06 1.89
CA HIS A 404 -8.08 -21.10 2.52
C HIS A 404 -7.26 -22.31 3.01
N GLN A 405 -5.98 -22.38 2.67
CA GLN A 405 -5.11 -23.47 3.10
C GLN A 405 -4.32 -23.10 4.36
N PRO A 406 -3.98 -24.08 5.20
CA PRO A 406 -3.16 -23.82 6.38
C PRO A 406 -1.76 -23.34 5.98
N PHE A 407 -1.22 -22.45 6.80
CA PHE A 407 0.15 -21.96 6.75
C PHE A 407 0.90 -22.57 7.93
N GLU A 408 2.14 -22.98 7.68
CA GLU A 408 3.09 -23.35 8.73
C GLU A 408 4.15 -22.26 8.82
N ILE A 409 4.27 -21.63 9.98
CA ILE A 409 5.23 -20.57 10.27
C ILE A 409 6.33 -21.19 11.11
N ILE A 410 7.55 -21.18 10.59
CA ILE A 410 8.72 -21.78 11.24
C ILE A 410 9.62 -20.65 11.75
N TYR A 411 9.82 -20.62 13.06
CA TYR A 411 10.81 -19.78 13.73
C TYR A 411 12.07 -20.60 14.02
N LYS A 412 13.21 -20.11 13.52
CA LYS A 412 14.55 -20.65 13.78
C LYS A 412 15.19 -19.91 14.94
N LEU A 413 15.60 -20.66 15.96
CA LEU A 413 16.39 -20.16 17.07
C LEU A 413 17.82 -20.69 16.95
N ASN A 414 18.78 -19.76 16.94
CA ASN A 414 20.19 -20.09 16.76
C ASN A 414 20.93 -19.95 18.11
N ASN A 415 21.90 -20.82 18.37
CA ASN A 415 22.81 -20.66 19.50
C ASN A 415 24.08 -19.89 19.12
N ASP A 416 24.94 -19.68 20.13
CA ASP A 416 26.19 -18.93 20.02
C ASP A 416 27.18 -19.59 19.03
N ASP A 417 27.06 -20.90 18.80
CA ASP A 417 27.89 -21.71 17.89
C ASP A 417 27.29 -21.81 16.46
N GLY A 418 26.16 -21.14 16.20
CA GLY A 418 25.48 -21.15 14.89
C GLY A 418 24.60 -22.37 14.61
N GLN A 419 24.45 -23.30 15.55
CA GLN A 419 23.49 -24.39 15.44
C GLN A 419 22.06 -23.88 15.64
N THR A 420 21.11 -24.53 14.96
CA THR A 420 19.74 -24.03 14.82
C THR A 420 18.72 -25.08 15.22
N ILE A 421 17.75 -24.69 16.04
CA ILE A 421 16.52 -25.45 16.31
C ILE A 421 15.32 -24.71 15.71
N THR A 422 14.20 -25.42 15.54
CA THR A 422 13.00 -24.85 14.92
C THR A 422 11.76 -25.03 15.77
N PHE A 423 10.86 -24.05 15.69
CA PHE A 423 9.52 -24.09 16.26
C PHE A 423 8.50 -23.78 15.17
N SER A 424 7.43 -24.55 15.08
CA SER A 424 6.39 -24.37 14.07
C SER A 424 5.06 -23.96 14.68
N LEU A 425 4.37 -23.05 14.01
CA LEU A 425 3.03 -22.58 14.32
C LEU A 425 2.14 -22.79 13.09
N ASN A 426 1.02 -23.47 13.25
CA ASN A 426 0.08 -23.72 12.16
C ASN A 426 -1.09 -22.73 12.24
N TYR A 427 -1.34 -21.97 11.19
CA TYR A 427 -2.44 -21.02 11.11
C TYR A 427 -3.38 -21.36 9.95
N SER A 428 -4.68 -21.27 10.17
CA SER A 428 -5.69 -21.37 9.10
C SER A 428 -6.73 -20.28 9.29
N LEU A 429 -7.01 -19.53 8.22
CA LEU A 429 -8.04 -18.51 8.24
C LEU A 429 -9.39 -19.15 8.57
N PRO A 430 -10.15 -18.63 9.56
CA PRO A 430 -11.45 -19.18 9.91
C PRO A 430 -12.45 -19.17 8.74
N LYS A 431 -13.24 -20.24 8.62
CA LYS A 431 -14.24 -20.43 7.56
C LYS A 431 -15.27 -19.31 7.43
N LYS A 432 -15.52 -18.55 8.51
CA LYS A 432 -16.42 -17.37 8.50
C LYS A 432 -15.97 -16.28 7.52
N TYR A 433 -14.70 -16.25 7.14
CA TYR A 433 -14.16 -15.31 6.16
C TYR A 433 -14.11 -15.88 4.73
N TYR A 434 -14.60 -17.10 4.48
CA TYR A 434 -14.50 -17.70 3.14
C TYR A 434 -15.66 -17.25 2.27
N LEU A 435 -15.36 -16.85 1.03
CA LEU A 435 -16.33 -16.54 -0.01
C LEU A 435 -16.34 -17.66 -1.06
N LYS A 436 -15.96 -17.37 -2.31
CA LYS A 436 -15.87 -18.38 -3.38
C LYS A 436 -14.71 -19.33 -3.11
N SER A 437 -14.88 -20.60 -3.48
CA SER A 437 -13.83 -21.62 -3.41
C SER A 437 -12.57 -21.16 -4.13
N PHE A 438 -11.40 -21.21 -3.46
CA PHE A 438 -10.13 -20.95 -4.11
C PHE A 438 -9.73 -22.14 -4.99
N ASP A 439 -10.12 -22.11 -6.26
CA ASP A 439 -9.88 -23.21 -7.18
C ASP A 439 -8.55 -23.05 -7.93
N LYS A 440 -7.58 -23.90 -7.61
CA LYS A 440 -6.19 -23.85 -8.15
C LYS A 440 -6.14 -24.01 -9.68
N LYS A 441 -7.22 -24.51 -10.29
CA LYS A 441 -7.38 -24.65 -11.75
C LYS A 441 -7.50 -23.32 -12.48
N ILE A 442 -8.05 -22.28 -11.85
CA ILE A 442 -8.20 -20.94 -12.46
C ILE A 442 -6.83 -20.26 -12.61
N ILE A 443 -5.88 -20.56 -11.71
CA ILE A 443 -4.50 -20.00 -11.72
C ILE A 443 -3.59 -20.71 -12.77
N LYS A 444 -4.15 -21.57 -13.62
CA LYS A 444 -3.38 -22.30 -14.63
C LYS A 444 -3.41 -21.57 -15.97
N ASN A 445 -2.74 -20.41 -16.05
CA ASN A 445 -1.96 -19.98 -17.23
C ASN A 445 -1.23 -18.61 -17.14
N SER A 446 -0.95 -18.03 -15.97
CA SER A 446 -0.19 -16.75 -15.94
C SER A 446 1.34 -16.90 -16.04
N ASN A 447 1.89 -18.12 -16.01
CA ASN A 447 3.35 -18.35 -16.14
C ASN A 447 3.83 -18.74 -17.54
N ASN A 448 2.91 -18.90 -18.48
CA ASN A 448 3.26 -18.96 -19.90
C ASN A 448 2.64 -17.74 -20.55
N ILE A 449 3.09 -16.54 -20.17
CA ILE A 449 3.14 -15.49 -21.18
C ILE A 449 4.17 -16.01 -22.16
N SER A 450 3.71 -16.74 -23.18
CA SER A 450 4.63 -17.20 -24.21
C SER A 450 5.23 -15.95 -24.85
N LEU A 451 6.49 -16.00 -25.27
CA LEU A 451 7.10 -14.91 -26.05
C LEU A 451 6.15 -14.46 -27.18
N LEU A 452 5.43 -15.42 -27.74
CA LEU A 452 4.41 -15.22 -28.76
C LEU A 452 3.30 -14.27 -28.29
N ASP A 453 2.80 -14.38 -27.07
CA ASP A 453 1.66 -13.58 -26.59
C ASP A 453 2.03 -12.09 -26.43
N ILE A 454 3.26 -11.79 -26.00
CA ILE A 454 3.74 -10.40 -25.91
C ILE A 454 3.95 -9.81 -27.31
N PHE A 455 4.53 -10.60 -28.22
CA PHE A 455 4.71 -10.20 -29.62
C PHE A 455 3.39 -10.06 -30.37
N ILE A 456 2.38 -10.87 -30.04
CA ILE A 456 1.02 -10.78 -30.60
C ILE A 456 0.31 -9.55 -30.05
N LYS A 457 0.44 -9.25 -28.75
CA LYS A 457 -0.13 -8.05 -28.13
C LYS A 457 0.47 -6.76 -28.71
N ASN A 458 1.77 -6.78 -29.03
CA ASN A 458 2.52 -5.68 -29.64
C ASN A 458 2.85 -5.93 -31.11
N LYS A 459 1.90 -6.52 -31.87
CA LYS A 459 2.11 -7.00 -33.25
C LYS A 459 2.65 -5.94 -34.21
N LEU A 460 2.15 -4.71 -34.12
CA LEU A 460 2.58 -3.61 -35.00
C LEU A 460 4.03 -3.23 -34.76
N ALA A 461 4.42 -3.10 -33.49
CA ALA A 461 5.80 -2.83 -33.08
C ALA A 461 6.75 -3.95 -33.53
N ALA A 462 6.43 -5.21 -33.23
CA ALA A 462 7.25 -6.35 -33.60
C ALA A 462 7.46 -6.49 -35.12
N ILE A 463 6.38 -6.42 -35.91
CA ILE A 463 6.46 -6.54 -37.38
C ILE A 463 7.25 -5.37 -37.97
N SER A 464 6.97 -4.14 -37.54
CA SER A 464 7.69 -2.97 -38.05
C SER A 464 9.18 -2.99 -37.74
N SER A 465 9.58 -3.45 -36.54
CA SER A 465 10.99 -3.64 -36.18
C SER A 465 11.66 -4.69 -37.05
N ILE A 466 11.05 -5.86 -37.25
CA ILE A 466 11.61 -6.93 -38.10
C ILE A 466 11.79 -6.44 -39.54
N ILE A 467 10.78 -5.78 -40.11
CA ILE A 467 10.85 -5.22 -41.47
C ILE A 467 11.96 -4.17 -41.54
N THR A 468 12.03 -3.27 -40.56
CA THR A 468 13.05 -2.21 -40.54
C THR A 468 14.45 -2.80 -40.47
N ILE A 469 14.68 -3.77 -39.59
CA ILE A 469 15.95 -4.49 -39.48
C ILE A 469 16.30 -5.15 -40.81
N LEU A 470 15.36 -5.86 -41.43
CA LEU A 470 15.59 -6.54 -42.70
C LEU A 470 15.95 -5.56 -43.83
N VAL A 471 15.23 -4.45 -43.95
CA VAL A 471 15.51 -3.40 -44.94
C VAL A 471 16.88 -2.78 -44.70
N VAL A 472 17.22 -2.43 -43.46
CA VAL A 472 18.54 -1.87 -43.12
C VAL A 472 19.66 -2.88 -43.40
N SER A 473 19.49 -4.15 -43.05
CA SER A 473 20.46 -5.21 -43.33
C SER A 473 20.66 -5.43 -44.82
N VAL A 474 19.60 -5.38 -45.64
CA VAL A 474 19.70 -5.47 -47.11
C VAL A 474 20.46 -4.27 -47.67
N ILE A 475 20.14 -3.05 -47.22
CA ILE A 475 20.87 -1.84 -47.64
C ILE A 475 22.35 -1.93 -47.25
N PHE A 476 22.65 -2.47 -46.07
CA PHE A 476 24.02 -2.66 -45.60
C PHE A 476 24.79 -3.68 -46.46
N LEU A 477 24.20 -4.85 -46.73
CA LEU A 477 24.82 -5.89 -47.57
C LEU A 477 25.07 -5.42 -49.01
N PHE A 478 24.16 -4.64 -49.58
CA PHE A 478 24.28 -4.10 -50.94
C PHE A 478 24.81 -2.65 -50.97
N SER A 479 25.47 -2.21 -49.89
CA SER A 479 25.99 -0.84 -49.75
C SER A 479 26.90 -0.41 -50.91
N GLN A 480 27.70 -1.32 -51.46
CA GLN A 480 28.54 -1.11 -52.65
C GLN A 480 27.76 -0.87 -53.95
N THR A 481 26.52 -1.36 -54.06
CA THR A 481 25.67 -1.14 -55.25
C THR A 481 24.87 0.14 -55.10
N PHE A 482 24.33 0.40 -53.90
CA PHE A 482 23.54 1.60 -53.62
C PHE A 482 24.40 2.88 -53.59
N SER A 483 25.65 2.80 -53.16
CA SER A 483 26.57 3.94 -53.11
C SER A 483 27.08 4.41 -54.49
N LYS A 484 26.87 3.63 -55.56
CA LYS A 484 27.26 4.01 -56.94
C LYS A 484 26.48 5.22 -57.46
N ASN A 485 25.22 5.39 -57.03
CA ASN A 485 24.40 6.54 -57.41
C ASN A 485 24.19 7.46 -56.20
N LYS A 486 24.91 8.59 -56.21
CA LYS A 486 24.92 9.57 -55.11
C LYS A 486 23.53 10.12 -54.77
N ASN A 487 22.68 10.35 -55.78
CA ASN A 487 21.33 10.89 -55.57
C ASN A 487 20.40 9.83 -54.97
N LEU A 488 20.46 8.60 -55.48
CA LEU A 488 19.68 7.48 -54.97
C LEU A 488 20.04 7.18 -53.50
N PHE A 489 21.34 7.14 -53.19
CA PHE A 489 21.82 6.91 -51.82
C PHE A 489 21.36 8.01 -50.84
N SER A 490 21.41 9.27 -51.26
CA SER A 490 20.94 10.40 -50.44
C SER A 490 19.45 10.29 -50.12
N VAL A 491 18.62 9.98 -51.13
CA VAL A 491 17.16 9.83 -50.95
C VAL A 491 16.84 8.65 -50.04
N ILE A 492 17.46 7.49 -50.27
CA ILE A 492 17.25 6.29 -49.42
C ILE A 492 17.64 6.58 -47.96
N ARG A 493 18.77 7.26 -47.74
CA ARG A 493 19.24 7.63 -46.40
C ARG A 493 18.26 8.55 -45.70
N VAL A 494 17.76 9.59 -46.37
CA VAL A 494 16.80 10.52 -45.77
C VAL A 494 15.48 9.82 -45.44
N LEU A 495 14.98 8.97 -46.34
CA LEU A 495 13.76 8.20 -46.10
C LEU A 495 13.89 7.25 -44.91
N ILE A 496 15.01 6.54 -44.79
CA ILE A 496 15.19 5.60 -43.67
C ILE A 496 15.42 6.31 -42.35
N LEU A 497 16.14 7.44 -42.35
CA LEU A 497 16.30 8.27 -41.15
C LEU A 497 14.97 8.88 -40.71
N ALA A 498 14.15 9.34 -41.65
CA ALA A 498 12.81 9.83 -41.35
C ALA A 498 11.92 8.71 -40.77
N TRP A 499 11.96 7.51 -41.37
CA TRP A 499 11.22 6.34 -40.89
C TRP A 499 11.64 5.95 -39.47
N VAL A 500 12.94 5.79 -39.22
CA VAL A 500 13.44 5.40 -37.89
C VAL A 500 13.17 6.49 -36.86
N SER A 501 13.39 7.77 -37.19
CA SER A 501 13.22 8.86 -36.22
C SER A 501 11.75 9.12 -35.88
N ILE A 502 10.87 9.16 -36.89
CA ILE A 502 9.47 9.56 -36.69
C ILE A 502 8.62 8.36 -36.29
N PHE A 503 8.73 7.24 -37.02
CA PHE A 503 7.86 6.09 -36.81
C PHE A 503 8.37 5.17 -35.70
N ILE A 504 9.62 4.73 -35.77
CA ILE A 504 10.18 3.85 -34.72
C ILE A 504 10.42 4.63 -33.41
N GLY A 505 11.00 5.84 -33.51
CA GLY A 505 11.33 6.69 -32.36
C GLY A 505 10.12 7.37 -31.71
N PHE A 506 9.48 8.32 -32.40
CA PHE A 506 8.41 9.13 -31.80
C PHE A 506 7.06 8.43 -31.68
N TYR A 507 6.64 7.65 -32.69
CA TYR A 507 5.32 7.02 -32.67
C TYR A 507 5.31 5.73 -31.82
N LEU A 508 6.33 4.89 -31.93
CA LEU A 508 6.40 3.62 -31.21
C LEU A 508 7.27 3.64 -29.94
N GLY A 509 7.96 4.75 -29.64
CA GLY A 509 8.77 4.89 -28.43
C GLY A 509 10.05 4.06 -28.42
N GLY A 510 10.53 3.60 -29.57
CA GLY A 510 11.70 2.72 -29.70
C GLY A 510 13.03 3.44 -29.51
N GLN A 511 13.40 3.77 -28.27
CA GLN A 511 14.68 4.41 -27.95
C GLN A 511 15.64 3.43 -27.27
N ILE A 512 16.77 3.15 -27.91
CA ILE A 512 17.80 2.27 -27.34
C ILE A 512 18.79 3.13 -26.58
N SER A 513 19.06 2.75 -25.33
CA SER A 513 20.04 3.37 -24.45
C SER A 513 21.14 2.37 -24.13
N ILE A 514 22.32 2.90 -23.78
CA ILE A 514 23.46 2.10 -23.30
C ILE A 514 23.07 1.21 -22.11
N ILE A 515 22.14 1.68 -21.27
CA ILE A 515 21.64 0.92 -20.11
C ILE A 515 20.91 -0.35 -20.56
N HIS A 516 20.07 -0.25 -21.61
CA HIS A 516 19.37 -1.40 -22.16
C HIS A 516 20.35 -2.43 -22.73
N LEU A 517 21.40 -1.97 -23.43
CA LEU A 517 22.43 -2.85 -24.00
C LEU A 517 23.25 -3.56 -22.90
N VAL A 518 23.70 -2.82 -21.88
CA VAL A 518 24.47 -3.36 -20.75
C VAL A 518 23.64 -4.37 -19.97
N ASN A 519 22.36 -4.08 -19.70
CA ASN A 519 21.49 -5.00 -18.99
C ASN A 519 21.16 -6.25 -19.82
N LEU A 520 21.02 -6.13 -21.15
CA LEU A 520 20.80 -7.29 -22.04
C LEU A 520 22.04 -8.21 -22.06
N ILE A 521 23.25 -7.62 -22.14
CA ILE A 521 24.52 -8.37 -22.06
C ILE A 521 24.65 -9.07 -20.71
N LYS A 522 24.40 -8.37 -19.59
CA LYS A 522 24.42 -8.98 -18.25
C LYS A 522 23.42 -10.14 -18.15
N SER A 523 22.21 -9.96 -18.70
CA SER A 523 21.17 -10.98 -18.66
C SER A 523 21.53 -12.23 -19.46
N ILE A 524 22.18 -12.09 -20.63
CA ILE A 524 22.56 -13.21 -21.51
C ILE A 524 23.81 -13.93 -20.98
N PHE A 525 24.84 -13.18 -20.53
CA PHE A 525 26.15 -13.75 -20.21
C PHE A 525 26.35 -14.07 -18.71
N LEU A 526 25.69 -13.34 -17.80
CA LEU A 526 25.86 -13.52 -16.35
C LEU A 526 24.66 -14.23 -15.69
N GLY A 527 23.54 -14.41 -16.41
CA GLY A 527 22.31 -15.00 -15.85
C GLY A 527 21.67 -14.17 -14.73
N VAL A 528 22.08 -12.91 -14.58
CA VAL A 528 21.56 -11.96 -13.59
C VAL A 528 20.57 -11.02 -14.27
N GLY A 529 19.30 -11.07 -13.86
CA GLY A 529 18.21 -10.26 -14.41
C GLY A 529 17.10 -11.10 -15.07
N SER A 530 15.90 -10.54 -15.17
CA SER A 530 14.78 -11.19 -15.85
C SER A 530 14.80 -10.78 -17.34
N LEU A 531 14.97 -11.75 -18.25
CA LEU A 531 14.83 -11.53 -19.69
C LEU A 531 13.44 -11.01 -20.05
N ILE A 532 12.44 -11.30 -19.21
CA ILE A 532 11.04 -10.92 -19.35
C ILE A 532 10.89 -9.40 -19.39
N THR A 533 11.67 -8.65 -18.62
CA THR A 533 11.65 -7.18 -18.61
C THR A 533 11.99 -6.59 -19.98
N PHE A 534 12.84 -7.26 -20.77
CA PHE A 534 13.14 -6.84 -22.15
C PHE A 534 12.09 -7.27 -23.16
N PHE A 535 11.42 -8.39 -22.92
CA PHE A 535 10.40 -8.90 -23.83
C PHE A 535 9.12 -8.06 -23.83
N ILE A 536 8.88 -7.28 -22.78
CA ILE A 536 7.75 -6.34 -22.67
C ILE A 536 7.79 -5.27 -23.78
N GLU A 537 8.99 -4.91 -24.25
CA GLU A 537 9.21 -3.93 -25.32
C GLU A 537 9.93 -4.57 -26.53
N PRO A 538 9.19 -5.20 -27.46
CA PRO A 538 9.78 -5.96 -28.58
C PRO A 538 10.75 -5.15 -29.44
N ILE A 539 10.57 -3.83 -29.54
CA ILE A 539 11.41 -2.94 -30.35
C ILE A 539 12.83 -2.88 -29.79
N ILE A 540 12.97 -2.56 -28.50
CA ILE A 540 14.28 -2.42 -27.84
C ILE A 540 15.01 -3.76 -27.87
N PHE A 541 14.29 -4.85 -27.63
CA PHE A 541 14.86 -6.19 -27.66
C PHE A 541 15.40 -6.58 -29.04
N LEU A 542 14.59 -6.42 -30.10
CA LEU A 542 14.98 -6.80 -31.47
C LEU A 542 16.18 -5.98 -31.96
N PHE A 543 16.12 -4.66 -31.83
CA PHE A 543 17.23 -3.80 -32.25
C PHE A 543 18.46 -3.96 -31.35
N GLY A 544 18.29 -4.22 -30.05
CA GLY A 544 19.39 -4.50 -29.13
C GLY A 544 20.16 -5.76 -29.53
N ILE A 545 19.46 -6.86 -29.83
CA ILE A 545 20.09 -8.08 -30.35
C ILE A 545 20.78 -7.83 -31.68
N THR A 546 20.11 -7.16 -32.62
CA THR A 546 20.72 -6.86 -33.93
C THR A 546 21.97 -6.00 -33.78
N THR A 547 21.96 -5.03 -32.86
CA THR A 547 23.11 -4.17 -32.57
C THR A 547 24.27 -4.98 -32.01
N ILE A 548 24.02 -5.89 -31.07
CA ILE A 548 25.05 -6.79 -30.54
C ILE A 548 25.63 -7.65 -31.66
N ILE A 549 24.78 -8.26 -32.49
CA ILE A 549 25.22 -9.07 -33.64
C ILE A 549 26.08 -8.22 -34.58
N SER A 550 25.66 -7.00 -34.91
CA SER A 550 26.41 -6.08 -35.79
C SER A 550 27.72 -5.56 -35.21
N LEU A 551 27.99 -5.73 -33.91
CA LEU A 551 29.30 -5.41 -33.35
C LEU A 551 30.33 -6.53 -33.63
N PHE A 552 29.87 -7.74 -33.95
CA PHE A 552 30.72 -8.89 -34.24
C PHE A 552 30.92 -9.16 -35.74
N PHE A 553 30.19 -8.46 -36.61
CA PHE A 553 30.26 -8.53 -38.08
C PHE A 553 30.49 -7.15 -38.66
#